data_AF-A0A374EUT7-F1
#
_entry.id   AF-A0A374EUT7-F1
#
_cell.length_a   1.000
_cell.length_b   1.000
_cell.length_c   1.000
_cell.angle_alpha   90.00
_cell.angle_beta   90.00
_cell.angle_gamma   90.00
#
_symmetry.space_group_name_H-M   'P 1'
#
loop_
_entity.id
_entity.type
_entity.pdbx_description
1 polymer ?
#
loop_
_entity_poly.entity_id
_entity_poly.type
_entity_poly.pdbx_seq_one_letter_code
_entity_poly.pdbx_strand_id
1 'polypeptide(L)'
;MNIDKKVAHYLRNTWIDFQTFYILDIIPQNKDEAVVILCPLYPTEDKVFFVWYQGKQYPYQSFDHMMDALIECRHISPGEADSLKKKYINTNAKEI
;
A
#
# COMPACT_ATOMS: atom_id res chain seq x y z
N MET A 1 14.68 -11.90 -5.92
CA MET A 1 14.55 -10.50 -5.49
C MET A 1 15.30 -10.36 -4.16
N ASN A 2 16.34 -9.53 -4.07
CA ASN A 2 16.99 -9.24 -2.78
C ASN A 2 16.17 -8.19 -2.05
N ILE A 3 15.37 -8.63 -1.08
CA ILE A 3 14.56 -7.75 -0.23
C ILE A 3 15.40 -7.32 0.96
N ASP A 4 15.41 -6.02 1.27
CA ASP A 4 16.07 -5.50 2.48
C ASP A 4 15.54 -6.21 3.74
N LYS A 5 16.43 -6.50 4.70
CA LYS A 5 16.06 -7.23 5.93
C LYS A 5 14.93 -6.56 6.71
N LYS A 6 14.83 -5.23 6.70
CA LYS A 6 13.74 -4.48 7.36
C LYS A 6 12.43 -4.65 6.61
N VAL A 7 12.46 -4.64 5.29
CA VAL A 7 11.26 -4.88 4.46
C VAL A 7 10.76 -6.31 4.67
N ALA A 8 11.66 -7.29 4.67
CA ALA A 8 11.33 -8.69 4.96
C ALA A 8 10.73 -8.85 6.36
N HIS A 9 11.20 -8.09 7.35
CA HIS A 9 10.65 -8.10 8.70
C HIS A 9 9.16 -7.68 8.72
N TYR A 10 8.79 -6.60 8.03
CA TYR A 10 7.39 -6.14 8.00
C TYR A 10 6.48 -7.05 7.18
N LEU A 11 7.01 -7.70 6.14
CA LEU A 11 6.26 -8.60 5.27
C LEU A 11 6.16 -10.04 5.79
N ARG A 12 6.82 -10.38 6.92
CA ARG A 12 6.91 -11.77 7.41
C ARG A 12 5.56 -12.46 7.66
N ASN A 13 4.52 -11.68 7.94
CA ASN A 13 3.16 -12.14 8.24
C ASN A 13 2.14 -11.66 7.20
N THR A 14 2.58 -11.29 6.00
CA THR A 14 1.69 -10.91 4.91
C THR A 14 1.59 -12.02 3.88
N TRP A 15 0.39 -12.23 3.34
CA TRP A 15 0.19 -13.11 2.18
C TRP A 15 -0.31 -12.27 1.02
N ILE A 16 0.64 -11.78 0.22
CA ILE A 16 0.38 -10.86 -0.89
C ILE A 16 0.38 -11.65 -2.19
N ASP A 17 -0.71 -11.58 -2.95
CA ASP A 17 -0.75 -12.04 -4.32
C ASP A 17 -0.09 -11.01 -5.24
N PHE A 18 1.20 -11.22 -5.53
CA PHE A 18 1.97 -10.35 -6.41
C PHE A 18 1.62 -10.47 -7.90
N GLN A 19 0.73 -11.40 -8.30
CA GLN A 19 0.21 -11.45 -9.67
C GLN A 19 -0.94 -10.47 -9.88
N THR A 20 -1.61 -10.07 -8.79
CA THR A 20 -2.74 -9.15 -8.82
C THR A 20 -2.37 -7.78 -8.24
N PHE A 21 -1.45 -7.73 -7.27
CA PHE A 21 -1.10 -6.51 -6.55
C PHE A 21 0.40 -6.20 -6.61
N TYR A 22 0.72 -4.91 -6.60
CA TYR A 22 2.05 -4.44 -6.27
C TYR A 22 2.02 -3.65 -4.95
N ILE A 23 3.16 -3.66 -4.24
CA ILE A 23 3.34 -2.82 -3.06
C ILE A 23 3.65 -1.41 -3.54
N LEU A 24 2.75 -0.47 -3.26
CA LEU A 24 3.01 0.95 -3.49
C LEU A 24 4.02 1.47 -2.47
N ASP A 25 3.80 1.19 -1.18
CA ASP A 25 4.71 1.59 -0.11
C ASP A 25 4.57 0.75 1.15
N ILE A 26 5.58 0.83 2.02
CA ILE A 26 5.61 0.24 3.36
C ILE A 26 5.95 1.35 4.34
N ILE A 27 5.02 1.66 5.23
CA ILE A 27 5.13 2.77 6.18
C ILE A 27 5.30 2.18 7.59
N PRO A 28 6.52 2.16 8.13
CA PRO A 28 6.76 1.73 9.51
C PRO A 28 5.93 2.54 10.50
N GLN A 29 5.19 1.86 11.37
CA GLN A 29 4.44 2.49 12.46
C GLN A 29 5.24 2.40 13.76
N ASN A 30 5.94 1.28 13.95
CA ASN A 30 6.85 1.05 15.06
C ASN A 30 7.89 0.00 14.65
N LYS A 31 8.65 -0.51 15.63
CA LYS A 31 9.73 -1.49 15.40
C LYS A 31 9.26 -2.84 14.83
N ASP A 32 7.99 -3.22 15.02
CA ASP A 32 7.45 -4.53 14.68
C ASP A 32 6.31 -4.48 13.66
N GLU A 33 5.72 -3.30 13.45
CA GLU A 33 4.53 -3.11 12.61
C GLU A 33 4.75 -2.04 11.53
N ALA A 34 4.16 -2.31 10.37
CA ALA A 34 4.06 -1.35 9.27
C ALA A 34 2.70 -1.46 8.60
N VAL A 35 2.29 -0.35 7.99
CA VAL A 35 1.19 -0.28 7.04
C VAL A 35 1.76 -0.59 5.66
N VAL A 36 1.28 -1.64 5.02
CA VAL A 36 1.65 -2.00 3.64
C VAL A 36 0.51 -1.59 2.73
N ILE A 37 0.80 -0.72 1.76
CA ILE A 37 -0.18 -0.23 0.79
C ILE A 37 -0.07 -1.07 -0.47
N LEU A 38 -1.16 -1.74 -0.84
CA LEU A 38 -1.26 -2.61 -2.00
C LEU A 38 -2.20 -1.98 -3.04
N CYS A 39 -1.70 -1.88 -4.27
CA CYS A 39 -2.43 -1.38 -5.42
C CYS A 39 -2.59 -2.48 -6.47
N PRO A 40 -3.71 -2.53 -7.21
CA PRO A 40 -3.89 -3.49 -8.28
C PRO A 40 -2.91 -3.20 -9.42
N LEU A 41 -2.31 -4.25 -9.99
CA LEU A 41 -1.41 -4.17 -11.15
C LEU A 41 -2.15 -3.73 -12.41
N TYR A 42 -3.35 -4.29 -12.63
CA TYR A 42 -4.17 -4.00 -13.81
C TYR A 42 -5.42 -3.26 -13.35
N PRO A 43 -5.43 -1.91 -13.37
CA PRO A 43 -6.58 -1.11 -12.96
C PRO A 43 -7.72 -1.17 -14.01
N THR A 44 -8.23 -2.36 -14.30
CA THR A 44 -9.48 -2.60 -15.04
C THR A 44 -10.67 -2.67 -14.06
N GLU A 45 -11.88 -2.96 -14.55
CA GLU A 45 -13.19 -2.49 -14.02
C GLU A 45 -13.54 -2.78 -12.54
N ASP A 46 -12.73 -3.49 -11.75
CA ASP A 46 -12.95 -3.68 -10.32
C ASP A 46 -11.68 -3.37 -9.50
N LYS A 47 -11.45 -2.07 -9.24
CA LYS A 47 -10.27 -1.61 -8.48
C LYS A 47 -10.48 -1.84 -6.98
N VAL A 48 -9.98 -2.95 -6.46
CA VAL A 48 -9.80 -3.12 -5.02
C VAL A 48 -8.37 -2.75 -4.65
N PHE A 49 -8.23 -1.85 -3.68
CA PHE A 49 -6.98 -1.52 -3.02
C PHE A 49 -6.97 -2.19 -1.65
N PHE A 50 -5.79 -2.55 -1.16
CA PHE A 50 -5.68 -3.15 0.16
C PHE A 50 -4.67 -2.40 1.02
N VAL A 51 -5.03 -2.22 2.28
CA VAL A 51 -4.06 -1.95 3.34
C VAL A 51 -3.82 -3.22 4.11
N TRP A 52 -2.57 -3.63 4.25
CA TRP A 52 -2.18 -4.66 5.22
C TRP A 52 -1.65 -3.98 6.48
N TYR A 53 -2.27 -4.26 7.62
CA TYR A 53 -1.84 -3.77 8.92
C TYR A 53 -2.17 -4.79 10.01
N GLN A 54 -1.23 -5.05 10.93
CA GLN A 54 -1.40 -5.99 12.05
C GLN A 54 -1.92 -7.39 11.65
N GLY A 55 -1.42 -7.92 10.53
CA GLY A 55 -1.83 -9.25 10.05
C GLY A 55 -3.21 -9.29 9.37
N LYS A 56 -3.86 -8.14 9.18
CA LYS A 56 -5.19 -8.03 8.57
C LYS A 56 -5.15 -7.24 7.27
N GLN A 57 -6.01 -7.63 6.33
CA GLN A 57 -6.27 -6.89 5.11
C GLN A 57 -7.53 -6.01 5.27
N TYR A 58 -7.44 -4.78 4.82
CA TYR A 58 -8.52 -3.82 4.78
C TYR A 58 -8.76 -3.42 3.31
N PRO A 59 -9.88 -3.85 2.70
CA PRO A 59 -10.21 -3.52 1.31
C PRO A 59 -10.76 -2.09 1.17
N TYR A 60 -10.41 -1.43 0.08
CA TYR A 60 -10.94 -0.13 -0.31
C TYR A 60 -11.28 -0.13 -1.80
N GLN A 61 -12.43 0.45 -2.16
CA GLN A 61 -12.89 0.55 -3.55
C GLN A 61 -12.29 1.76 -4.29
N SER A 62 -11.57 2.64 -3.58
CA SER A 62 -10.96 3.84 -4.15
C SER A 62 -9.61 4.10 -3.49
N PHE A 63 -8.64 4.50 -4.31
CA PHE A 63 -7.33 4.93 -3.82
C PHE A 63 -7.46 6.15 -2.92
N ASP A 64 -8.32 7.11 -3.27
CA ASP A 64 -8.54 8.32 -2.46
C ASP A 64 -9.14 7.97 -1.10
N HIS A 65 -10.17 7.11 -1.08
CA HIS A 65 -10.78 6.67 0.18
C HIS A 65 -9.78 5.92 1.07
N MET A 66 -8.89 5.11 0.48
CA MET A 66 -7.80 4.48 1.22
C MET A 66 -6.84 5.51 1.84
N MET A 67 -6.47 6.57 1.09
CA MET A 67 -5.61 7.63 1.61
C MET A 67 -6.28 8.39 2.76
N ASP A 68 -7.55 8.75 2.60
CA ASP A 68 -8.30 9.48 3.62
C ASP A 68 -8.39 8.66 4.91
N ALA A 69 -8.68 7.36 4.83
CA ALA A 69 -8.71 6.47 5.99
C ALA A 69 -7.33 6.38 6.69
N LEU A 70 -6.23 6.33 5.93
CA LEU A 70 -4.89 6.31 6.51
C LEU A 70 -4.54 7.63 7.23
N ILE A 71 -5.03 8.77 6.72
CA ILE A 71 -4.88 10.07 7.39
C ILE A 71 -5.71 10.11 8.68
N GLU A 72 -6.98 9.71 8.61
CA GLU A 72 -7.90 9.69 9.76
C GLU A 72 -7.38 8.80 10.89
N CYS A 73 -6.85 7.63 10.55
CA CYS A 73 -6.21 6.72 11.49
C CYS A 73 -4.80 7.17 11.94
N ARG A 74 -4.30 8.31 11.45
CA ARG A 74 -2.98 8.89 11.76
C ARG A 74 -1.81 7.98 11.39
N HIS A 75 -1.97 7.13 10.38
CA HIS A 75 -0.90 6.30 9.85
C HIS A 75 0.03 7.08 8.92
N ILE A 76 -0.49 8.13 8.29
CA ILE A 76 0.24 9.07 7.44
C ILE A 76 -0.28 10.49 7.64
N SER A 77 0.53 11.47 7.30
CA SER A 77 0.15 12.87 7.16
C SER A 77 -0.50 13.16 5.80
N PRO A 78 -1.24 14.28 5.66
CA PRO A 78 -1.77 14.71 4.36
C PRO A 78 -0.69 14.88 3.28
N GLY A 79 0.49 15.41 3.64
CA GLY A 79 1.58 15.59 2.68
C GLY A 79 2.21 14.26 2.20
N GLU A 80 2.22 13.24 3.06
CA GLU A 80 2.62 11.89 2.67
C GLU A 80 1.58 11.25 1.75
N ALA A 81 0.28 11.44 2.02
CA ALA A 81 -0.79 10.99 1.15
C ALA A 81 -0.68 11.61 -0.26
N ASP A 82 -0.40 12.91 -0.36
CA ASP A 82 -0.17 13.58 -1.66
C ASP A 82 1.04 12.99 -2.41
N SER A 83 2.10 12.66 -1.67
CA SER A 83 3.29 12.03 -2.23
C SER A 83 3.00 10.61 -2.73
N LEU A 84 2.19 9.84 -2.00
CA LEU A 84 1.73 8.51 -2.38
C LEU A 84 0.80 8.55 -3.60
N LYS A 85 -0.11 9.54 -3.68
CA LYS A 85 -0.95 9.78 -4.86
C LYS A 85 -0.10 10.03 -6.10
N LYS A 86 0.91 10.91 -6.00
CA LYS A 86 1.87 11.15 -7.10
C LYS A 86 2.64 9.89 -7.48
N LYS A 87 3.09 9.11 -6.49
CA LYS A 87 3.77 7.83 -6.72
C LYS A 87 2.88 6.84 -7.47
N TYR A 88 1.63 6.69 -7.03
CA TYR A 88 0.64 5.83 -7.69
C TYR A 88 0.41 6.25 -9.14
N ILE A 89 0.16 7.53 -9.40
CA ILE A 89 -0.02 8.05 -10.77
C ILE A 89 1.21 7.77 -11.64
N ASN A 90 2.42 8.07 -11.12
CA ASN A 90 3.66 7.89 -11.88
C ASN A 90 3.98 6.41 -12.16
N THR A 91 3.62 5.49 -11.26
CA THR A 91 3.79 4.06 -11.49
C THR A 91 2.86 3.58 -12.60
N ASN A 92 1.58 3.95 -12.55
CA ASN A 92 0.61 3.51 -13.56
C ASN A 92 0.74 4.25 -14.89
N ALA A 93 1.30 5.46 -14.91
CA ALA A 93 1.59 6.19 -16.15
C ALA A 93 2.76 5.59 -16.95
N LYS A 94 3.62 4.78 -16.31
CA LYS A 94 4.74 4.09 -16.97
C LYS A 94 4.35 2.75 -17.62
N GLU A 95 3.13 2.29 -17.40
CA GLU A 95 2.62 1.02 -17.94
C GLU A 95 1.70 1.21 -19.16
N ILE A 96 1.59 2.44 -19.68
CA ILE A 96 0.88 2.80 -20.93
C ILE A 96 1.87 3.04 -22.06
#